data_AF-A0A254QIQ7-F1
#
_entry.id   AF-A0A254QIQ7-F1
#
_cell.length_a   1.000
_cell.length_b   1.000
_cell.length_c   1.000
_cell.angle_alpha   90.00
_cell.angle_beta   90.00
_cell.angle_gamma   90.00
#
_symmetry.space_group_name_H-M   'P 1'
#
loop_
_entity.id
_entity.type
_entity.pdbx_description
1 polymer ?
#
loop_
_entity_poly.entity_id
_entity_poly.type
_entity_poly.pdbx_seq_one_letter_code
_entity_poly.pdbx_strand_id
1 'polypeptide(L)'
;KQLETLAWDARAVCSNFVPVCKNPCCSTNTIPEKLRLSLPSDGNSMFITWTTLLNTSTHTVQWGPAGAGPADLPYSSNGWSRTYTFGGW
;
A
#
# COMPACT_ATOMS: atom_id res chain seq x y z
N LYS A 1 -3.48 -22.36 27.29
CA LYS A 1 -2.24 -22.27 26.50
C LYS A 1 -2.44 -22.99 25.16
N GLN A 2 -3.07 -22.37 24.14
CA GLN A 2 -3.11 -22.95 22.78
C GLN A 2 -3.66 -21.99 21.70
N LEU A 3 -3.27 -20.72 21.71
CA LEU A 3 -3.59 -19.77 20.62
C LEU A 3 -2.39 -19.53 19.68
N GLU A 4 -1.24 -20.14 19.97
CA GLU A 4 0.03 -19.95 19.25
C GLU A 4 0.29 -21.03 18.18
N THR A 5 -0.63 -21.97 17.95
CA THR A 5 -0.42 -23.12 17.04
C THR A 5 -1.24 -23.09 15.75
N LEU A 6 -1.94 -21.99 15.45
CA LEU A 6 -2.59 -21.82 14.15
C LEU A 6 -1.60 -21.13 13.20
N ALA A 7 -1.33 -21.74 12.05
CA ALA A 7 -0.47 -21.19 10.99
C ALA A 7 -1.02 -19.92 10.32
N TRP A 8 -2.12 -19.38 10.86
CA TRP A 8 -2.86 -18.24 10.35
C TRP A 8 -3.36 -17.45 11.57
N ASP A 9 -3.05 -16.14 11.58
CA ASP A 9 -3.53 -15.20 12.59
C ASP A 9 -5.05 -15.34 12.71
N ALA A 10 -5.57 -15.54 13.93
CA ALA A 10 -6.99 -15.72 14.22
C ALA A 10 -7.87 -14.59 13.64
N ARG A 11 -7.29 -13.41 13.35
CA ARG A 11 -7.94 -12.32 12.62
C ARG A 11 -8.42 -12.72 11.21
N ALA A 12 -7.73 -13.63 10.54
CA ALA A 12 -8.08 -14.09 9.19
C ALA A 12 -9.33 -14.99 9.16
N VAL A 13 -9.58 -15.75 10.23
CA VAL A 13 -10.75 -16.65 10.33
C VAL A 13 -12.02 -15.84 10.54
N CYS A 14 -11.96 -14.86 11.44
CA CYS A 14 -13.07 -13.95 11.70
C CYS A 14 -13.42 -13.05 10.51
N SER A 15 -12.50 -12.86 9.55
CA SER A 15 -12.76 -12.10 8.32
C SER A 15 -13.44 -12.94 7.23
N ASN A 16 -13.20 -14.25 7.19
CA ASN A 16 -13.62 -15.10 6.06
C ASN A 16 -14.87 -15.94 6.33
N PHE A 17 -15.13 -16.32 7.59
CA PHE A 17 -16.20 -17.28 7.93
C PHE A 17 -17.35 -16.67 8.74
N VAL A 18 -17.12 -15.52 9.35
CA VAL A 18 -18.10 -14.86 10.22
C VAL A 18 -18.17 -13.40 9.78
N PRO A 19 -19.26 -12.90 9.19
CA PRO A 19 -19.35 -11.53 8.67
C PRO A 19 -19.50 -10.48 9.79
N VAL A 20 -18.94 -10.74 10.97
CA VAL A 20 -19.01 -9.88 12.16
C VAL A 20 -17.99 -8.74 12.08
N CYS A 21 -16.93 -8.92 11.28
CA CYS A 21 -15.99 -7.85 10.97
C CYS A 21 -16.15 -7.44 9.50
N LYS A 22 -17.18 -6.65 9.17
CA LYS A 22 -17.06 -5.71 8.04
C LYS A 22 -16.03 -4.65 8.45
N ASN A 23 -14.76 -5.04 8.50
CA ASN A 23 -13.69 -4.06 8.57
C ASN A 23 -13.81 -3.25 7.28
N PRO A 24 -13.99 -1.92 7.32
CA PRO A 24 -14.01 -1.09 6.11
C PRO A 24 -12.59 -0.98 5.51
N CYS A 25 -11.82 -2.07 5.51
CA CYS A 25 -10.50 -2.17 4.92
C CYS A 25 -10.55 -2.29 3.39
N CYS A 26 -11.75 -2.36 2.81
CA CYS A 26 -11.96 -2.49 1.36
C CYS A 26 -12.93 -1.44 0.80
N SER A 27 -13.21 -0.35 1.54
CA SER A 27 -14.05 0.73 0.99
C SER A 27 -13.28 1.63 0.01
N THR A 28 -11.95 1.54 -0.01
CA THR A 28 -11.07 2.41 -0.78
C THR A 28 -10.04 1.61 -1.59
N ASN A 29 -10.51 0.98 -2.65
CA ASN A 29 -9.73 0.01 -3.45
C ASN A 29 -8.45 0.58 -4.09
N THR A 30 -8.36 1.89 -4.25
CA THR A 30 -7.31 2.60 -4.99
C THR A 30 -6.50 3.56 -4.12
N ILE A 31 -6.79 3.66 -2.83
CA ILE A 31 -6.00 4.50 -1.93
C ILE A 31 -4.67 3.80 -1.63
N PRO A 32 -3.52 4.50 -1.76
CA PRO A 32 -2.22 3.96 -1.41
C PRO A 32 -2.12 3.51 0.05
N GLU A 33 -1.67 2.28 0.27
CA GLU A 33 -1.37 1.71 1.57
C GLU A 33 0.09 1.22 1.64
N LYS A 34 0.57 0.93 2.86
CA LYS A 34 1.89 0.33 3.12
C LYS A 34 3.05 1.09 2.43
N LEU A 35 2.98 2.42 2.41
CA LEU A 35 3.99 3.29 1.82
C LEU A 35 5.40 2.95 2.34
N ARG A 36 6.35 2.78 1.42
CA ARG A 36 7.78 2.53 1.70
C ARG A 36 8.63 3.52 0.91
N LEU A 37 9.70 3.97 1.54
CA LEU A 37 10.73 4.79 0.94
C LEU A 37 12.02 3.98 0.88
N SER A 38 12.76 4.14 -0.21
CA SER A 38 14.12 3.61 -0.32
C SER A 38 15.03 4.63 -0.98
N LEU A 39 16.27 4.66 -0.49
CA LEU A 39 17.30 5.60 -0.92
C LEU A 39 18.38 4.83 -1.68
N PRO A 40 18.57 5.09 -2.98
CA PRO A 40 19.71 4.62 -3.74
C PRO A 40 21.01 5.32 -3.32
N SER A 41 22.13 4.79 -3.79
CA SER A 41 23.48 5.23 -3.41
C SER A 41 23.90 6.59 -3.98
N ASP A 42 23.15 7.15 -4.93
CA ASP A 42 23.49 8.40 -5.61
C ASP A 42 23.18 9.66 -4.76
N GLY A 43 22.42 9.51 -3.66
CA GLY A 43 22.01 10.59 -2.76
C GLY A 43 21.05 11.62 -3.37
N ASN A 44 20.70 11.47 -4.65
CA ASN A 44 19.92 12.45 -5.41
C ASN A 44 18.58 11.90 -5.91
N SER A 45 18.34 10.61 -5.74
CA SER A 45 17.05 10.00 -6.04
C SER A 45 16.45 9.32 -4.81
N MET A 46 15.15 9.07 -4.86
CA MET A 46 14.40 8.35 -3.84
C MET A 46 13.29 7.58 -4.54
N PHE A 47 13.11 6.32 -4.16
CA PHE A 47 12.02 5.51 -4.68
C PHE A 47 10.92 5.39 -3.63
N ILE A 48 9.69 5.58 -4.08
CA ILE A 48 8.49 5.41 -3.28
C ILE A 48 7.73 4.22 -3.82
N THR A 49 7.32 3.32 -2.93
CA THR A 49 6.51 2.15 -3.28
C THR A 49 5.31 2.09 -2.35
N TRP A 50 4.15 1.78 -2.90
CA TRP A 50 2.92 1.59 -2.15
C TRP A 50 2.16 0.40 -2.72
N THR A 51 1.11 -0.02 -2.02
CA THR A 51 0.20 -1.06 -2.48
C THR A 51 -1.21 -0.49 -2.53
N THR A 52 -1.96 -0.85 -3.55
CA THR A 52 -3.41 -0.63 -3.64
C THR A 52 -4.10 -1.99 -3.76
N LEU A 53 -5.38 -2.07 -3.42
CA LEU A 53 -6.14 -3.32 -3.58
C LEU A 53 -6.41 -3.64 -5.05
N LEU A 54 -6.72 -2.62 -5.86
CA LEU A 54 -6.87 -2.71 -7.30
C LEU A 54 -5.82 -1.89 -8.01
N ASN A 55 -5.45 -2.32 -9.23
CA ASN A 55 -4.54 -1.54 -10.05
C ASN A 55 -5.15 -0.20 -10.44
N THR A 56 -4.35 0.86 -10.43
CA THR A 56 -4.76 2.22 -10.81
C THR A 56 -4.32 2.51 -12.25
N SER A 57 -5.03 3.42 -12.94
CA SER A 57 -4.63 3.85 -14.29
C SER A 57 -3.38 4.72 -14.29
N THR A 58 -3.08 5.38 -13.17
CA THR A 58 -1.91 6.23 -12.98
C THR A 58 -1.16 5.84 -11.71
N HIS A 59 0.15 6.07 -11.72
CA HIS A 59 1.04 5.81 -10.59
C HIS A 59 1.91 7.04 -10.36
N THR A 60 1.32 8.13 -9.89
CA THR A 60 2.00 9.42 -9.83
C THR A 60 2.37 9.78 -8.40
N VAL A 61 3.63 10.19 -8.21
CA VAL A 61 4.09 10.82 -6.98
C VAL A 61 4.26 12.30 -7.23
N GLN A 62 3.68 13.13 -6.37
CA GLN A 62 3.95 14.57 -6.32
C GLN A 62 4.75 14.89 -5.07
N TRP A 63 5.71 15.80 -5.18
CA TRP A 63 6.53 16.23 -4.04
C TRP A 63 6.98 17.68 -4.17
N GLY A 64 7.52 18.22 -3.08
CA GLY A 64 7.96 19.60 -2.98
C GLY A 64 8.78 19.85 -1.72
N PRO A 65 9.29 21.07 -1.56
CA PRO A 65 9.88 21.52 -0.29
C PRO A 65 8.89 21.35 0.86
N ALA A 66 9.37 21.19 2.09
CA ALA A 66 8.53 20.94 3.26
C ALA A 66 7.45 22.03 3.53
N GLY A 67 7.65 23.25 3.01
CA GLY A 67 6.68 24.34 3.10
C GLY A 67 5.61 24.35 2.00
N ALA A 68 5.70 23.48 0.99
CA ALA A 68 4.67 23.37 -0.04
C ALA A 68 3.47 22.59 0.51
N GLY A 69 2.26 23.13 0.31
CA GLY A 69 1.02 22.43 0.66
C GLY A 69 0.73 21.27 -0.28
N PRO A 70 -0.10 20.28 0.11
CA PRO A 70 -0.47 19.16 -0.76
C PRO A 70 -1.12 19.57 -2.08
N ALA A 71 -1.76 20.73 -2.13
CA ALA A 71 -2.39 21.27 -3.34
C ALA A 71 -1.39 21.91 -4.32
N ASP A 72 -0.20 22.26 -3.85
CA ASP A 72 0.77 23.12 -4.56
C ASP A 72 2.14 22.44 -4.71
N LEU A 73 2.16 21.11 -4.84
CA LEU A 73 3.40 20.36 -5.02
C LEU A 73 3.96 20.59 -6.44
N PRO A 74 5.16 21.21 -6.58
CA PRO A 74 5.66 21.67 -7.88
C PRO A 74 6.29 20.54 -8.72
N TYR A 75 6.60 19.39 -8.12
CA TYR A 75 7.28 18.29 -8.80
C TYR A 75 6.40 17.05 -8.88
N SER A 76 6.52 16.31 -9.98
CA SER A 76 5.76 15.10 -10.24
C SER A 76 6.58 14.09 -11.04
N SER A 77 6.33 12.80 -10.80
CA SER A 77 6.93 11.70 -11.53
C SER A 77 5.97 10.53 -11.61
N ASN A 78 5.97 9.86 -12.75
CA ASN A 78 5.18 8.66 -12.99
C ASN A 78 6.02 7.42 -12.71
N GLY A 79 5.42 6.47 -12.00
CA GLY A 79 5.92 5.13 -11.79
C GLY A 79 5.17 4.11 -12.64
N TRP A 80 5.36 2.85 -12.26
CA TRP A 80 4.72 1.69 -12.85
C TRP A 80 4.19 0.80 -11.73
N SER A 81 3.19 -0.03 -12.04
CA SER A 81 2.67 -1.04 -11.13
C SER A 81 3.06 -2.43 -11.59
N ARG A 82 3.11 -3.35 -10.64
CA ARG A 82 3.21 -4.77 -10.91
C ARG A 82 2.43 -5.53 -9.87
N THR A 83 1.58 -6.43 -10.32
CA THR A 83 0.94 -7.44 -9.50
C THR A 83 1.78 -8.70 -9.54
N TYR A 84 1.88 -9.38 -8.41
CA TYR A 84 2.45 -10.73 -8.35
C TYR A 84 1.43 -11.61 -7.64
N THR A 85 1.23 -12.81 -8.16
CA THR A 85 0.45 -13.82 -7.49
C THR A 85 1.35 -14.56 -6.52
N PHE A 86 0.97 -14.60 -5.25
CA PHE A 86 1.70 -15.39 -4.25
C PHE A 86 0.91 -16.68 -4.01
N GLY A 87 1.47 -17.81 -4.41
CA GLY A 87 0.82 -19.11 -4.24
C GLY A 87 -0.42 -19.33 -5.13
N GLY A 88 -0.51 -18.65 -6.29
CA GLY A 88 -1.60 -18.83 -7.25
C GLY A 88 -2.88 -18.03 -6.98
N TRP A 89 -2.83 -17.06 -6.05
CA TRP A 89 -3.89 -16.11 -5.75
C TRP A 89 -3.56 -14.72 -6.28
#